data_AF-A0A3T0NA12-F1
#
_entry.id   AF-A0A3T0NA12-F1
#
_cell.length_a   1.000
_cell.length_b   1.000
_cell.length_c   1.000
_cell.angle_alpha   90.00
_cell.angle_beta   90.00
_cell.angle_gamma   90.00
#
_symmetry.space_group_name_H-M   'P 1'
#
loop_
_entity.id
_entity.type
_entity.pdbx_description
1 polymer ?
#
loop_
_entity_poly.entity_id
_entity_poly.type
_entity_poly.pdbx_seq_one_letter_code
_entity_poly.pdbx_strand_id
1 'polypeptide(L)' 'MKIISPNQQRPVAWKNGNGITREIAQFPASQPYNWRLSIAEMDGRAEFSTFPGLRRVLTVIAGQGMVLEHPLDRSK' A
#
# COMPACT_ATOMS: atom_id res chain seq x y z
N MET A 1 1.63 -24.82 1.69
CA MET A 1 1.42 -23.84 0.60
C MET A 1 -0.02 -23.36 0.68
N LYS A 2 -0.28 -22.05 0.61
CA LYS A 2 -1.64 -21.46 0.64
C LYS A 2 -1.81 -20.55 -0.57
N ILE A 3 -2.90 -20.71 -1.31
CA ILE A 3 -3.29 -19.83 -2.41
C ILE A 3 -4.30 -18.82 -1.87
N ILE A 4 -4.09 -17.54 -2.16
CA ILE A 4 -5.00 -16.45 -1.80
C ILE A 4 -5.56 -15.87 -3.10
N SER A 5 -6.87 -16.03 -3.31
CA SER A 5 -7.55 -15.51 -4.50
C SER A 5 -7.89 -14.02 -4.31
N PRO A 6 -7.82 -13.19 -5.37
CA PRO A 6 -8.22 -11.79 -5.31
C PRO A 6 -9.62 -11.55 -4.73
N ASN A 7 -10.54 -12.51 -4.93
CA ASN A 7 -11.93 -12.40 -4.49
C ASN A 7 -12.11 -12.57 -2.97
N GLN A 8 -11.08 -13.01 -2.25
CA GLN A 8 -11.15 -13.22 -0.81
C GLN A 8 -10.91 -11.94 0.00
N GLN A 9 -10.38 -10.90 -0.64
CA GLN A 9 -9.91 -9.71 0.06
C GLN A 9 -10.85 -8.53 -0.19
N ARG A 10 -11.42 -8.00 0.89
CA ARG A 10 -12.28 -6.82 0.82
C ARG A 10 -11.43 -5.56 0.65
N PRO A 11 -11.77 -4.69 -0.31
CA PRO A 11 -11.10 -3.40 -0.42
C PRO A 11 -11.47 -2.53 0.78
N VAL A 12 -10.48 -1.85 1.35
CA VAL A 12 -10.63 -0.89 2.44
C VAL A 12 -10.26 0.49 1.91
N ALA A 13 -11.22 1.42 1.95
CA ALA A 13 -10.98 2.81 1.56
C ALA A 13 -9.93 3.46 2.46
N TRP A 14 -9.06 4.25 1.85
CA TRP A 14 -8.10 5.07 2.59
C TRP A 14 -8.83 6.18 3.34
N LYS A 15 -8.25 6.60 4.48
CA LYS A 15 -8.84 7.68 5.30
C LYS A 15 -9.02 9.00 4.55
N ASN A 16 -8.18 9.27 3.55
CA ASN A 16 -8.24 10.47 2.73
C ASN A 16 -9.20 10.34 1.52
N GLY A 17 -9.83 9.18 1.31
CA GLY A 17 -10.77 8.94 0.21
C GLY A 17 -10.12 8.74 -1.17
N ASN A 18 -8.81 8.92 -1.32
CA ASN A 18 -8.14 8.95 -2.62
C ASN A 18 -7.63 7.57 -3.09
N GLY A 19 -8.11 6.49 -2.49
CA GLY A 19 -7.70 5.15 -2.88
C GLY A 19 -8.28 4.05 -1.99
N ILE A 20 -7.95 2.82 -2.36
CA ILE A 20 -8.30 1.61 -1.62
C ILE A 20 -7.06 0.73 -1.43
N THR A 21 -7.06 -0.05 -0.35
CA THR A 21 -6.11 -1.14 -0.13
C THR A 21 -6.84 -2.47 -0.12
N ARG A 22 -6.34 -3.47 -0.84
CA ARG A 22 -6.68 -4.88 -0.64
C ARG A 22 -5.51 -5.56 0.04
N GLU A 23 -5.65 -5.89 1.32
CA GLU A 23 -4.62 -6.67 2.02
C GLU A 23 -4.58 -8.09 1.44
N ILE A 24 -3.39 -8.63 1.19
CA ILE A 24 -3.23 -10.03 0.75
C ILE A 24 -2.89 -10.90 1.95
N ALA A 25 -1.88 -10.50 2.72
CA ALA A 25 -1.42 -11.21 3.91
C ALA A 25 -0.60 -10.29 4.81
N GLN A 26 -0.52 -10.64 6.10
CA GLN A 26 0.37 -10.03 7.07
C GLN A 26 0.84 -11.06 8.09
N PHE A 27 1.96 -10.77 8.76
CA PHE A 27 2.41 -11.54 9.91
C PHE A 27 3.14 -10.69 10.95
N PRO A 28 2.83 -10.82 12.26
CA PRO A 28 1.68 -11.54 12.81
C PRO A 28 0.32 -11.09 12.26
N ALA A 29 -0.74 -11.89 12.46
CA ALA A 29 -2.08 -11.61 11.95
C ALA A 29 -2.75 -10.39 12.64
N SER A 30 -2.13 -9.84 13.68
CA SER A 30 -2.52 -8.64 14.39
C SER A 30 -1.39 -7.61 14.37
N GLN A 31 -1.73 -6.35 14.62
CA GLN A 31 -0.73 -5.31 14.84
C GLN A 31 -0.09 -5.46 16.24
N PRO A 32 1.21 -5.17 16.39
CA PRO A 32 2.16 -4.79 15.34
C PRO A 32 2.54 -5.99 14.45
N TYR A 33 2.55 -5.78 13.13
CA TYR A 33 3.04 -6.79 12.17
C TYR A 33 4.49 -6.53 11.76
N ASN A 34 5.22 -7.60 11.47
CA ASN A 34 6.59 -7.55 10.96
C ASN A 34 6.60 -7.26 9.45
N TRP A 35 5.61 -7.77 8.72
CA TRP A 35 5.42 -7.50 7.30
C TRP A 35 3.94 -7.52 6.94
N ARG A 36 3.60 -6.78 5.87
CA ARG A 36 2.28 -6.76 5.24
C ARG A 36 2.46 -6.72 3.72
N LEU A 37 1.69 -7.53 3.01
CA LEU A 37 1.56 -7.51 1.56
C LEU A 37 0.16 -7.06 1.18
N SER A 38 0.06 -6.07 0.30
CA SER A 38 -1.22 -5.51 -0.14
C SER A 38 -1.14 -4.94 -1.56
N ILE A 39 -2.28 -4.87 -2.24
CA ILE A 39 -2.46 -4.11 -3.48
C ILE A 39 -3.12 -2.77 -3.13
N ALA A 40 -2.60 -1.71 -3.72
CA ALA A 40 -3.12 -0.35 -3.60
C ALA A 40 -3.68 0.09 -4.95
N GLU A 41 -4.86 0.71 -4.94
CA GLU A 41 -5.48 1.33 -6.11
C GLU A 41 -5.80 2.78 -5.75
N MET A 42 -5.50 3.72 -6.65
CA MET A 42 -5.79 5.14 -6.49
C MET A 42 -5.99 5.79 -7.85
N ASP A 43 -6.75 6.87 -7.90
CA ASP A 43 -6.99 7.66 -9.09
C ASP A 43 -6.51 9.09 -8.84
N GLY A 44 -5.29 9.40 -9.30
CA GLY A 44 -4.66 10.71 -9.14
C GLY A 44 -3.68 10.83 -7.98
N ARG A 45 -3.45 12.06 -7.53
CA ARG A 45 -2.47 12.40 -6.50
C ARG A 45 -2.97 11.98 -5.12
N ALA A 46 -2.17 11.21 -4.40
CA ALA A 46 -2.46 10.84 -3.02
C ALA A 46 -1.22 10.87 -2.14
N GLU A 47 -1.43 11.24 -0.88
CA GLU A 47 -0.40 11.07 0.14
C GLU A 47 -0.43 9.65 0.69
N PHE A 48 0.75 9.07 0.82
CA PHE A 48 0.91 7.77 1.46
C PHE A 48 1.11 7.92 2.96
N SER A 49 0.47 7.06 3.75
CA SER A 49 0.72 6.98 5.20
C SER A 49 2.18 6.64 5.49
N THR A 50 2.72 7.15 6.60
CA THR A 50 4.01 6.72 7.16
C THR A 50 3.83 5.43 7.95
N PHE A 51 4.83 4.56 7.94
CA PHE A 51 4.86 3.32 8.73
C PHE A 51 6.20 3.25 9.44
N PRO A 52 6.34 3.88 10.62
CA PRO A 52 7.59 3.91 11.36
C PRO A 52 8.12 2.49 11.65
N GLY A 53 9.43 2.30 11.49
CA GLY A 53 10.08 1.01 11.71
C GLY A 53 9.90 -0.03 10.59
N LEU A 54 9.10 0.26 9.57
CA LEU A 54 8.94 -0.61 8.40
C LEU A 54 9.59 0.00 7.15
N ARG A 55 10.20 -0.85 6.33
CA ARG A 55 10.61 -0.50 4.97
C ARG A 55 9.48 -0.80 4.00
N ARG A 56 9.30 0.07 3.01
CA ARG A 56 8.33 -0.14 1.93
C ARG A 56 9.04 -0.40 0.62
N VAL A 57 8.59 -1.43 -0.06
CA VAL A 57 8.85 -1.65 -1.49
C VAL A 57 7.52 -1.50 -2.20
N LEU A 58 7.47 -0.70 -3.26
CA LEU A 58 6.27 -0.44 -4.03
C LEU A 58 6.56 -0.72 -5.49
N THR A 59 5.63 -1.38 -6.17
CA THR A 59 5.78 -1.79 -7.56
C THR A 59 4.50 -1.45 -8.29
N VAL A 60 4.61 -0.68 -9.36
CA VAL A 60 3.49 -0.43 -10.26
C VAL A 60 3.23 -1.71 -11.04
N ILE A 61 2.01 -2.26 -10.92
CA ILE A 61 1.59 -3.49 -11.60
C ILE A 61 0.54 -3.24 -12.69
N ALA A 62 -0.06 -2.05 -12.72
CA ALA A 62 -1.05 -1.63 -13.70
C ALA A 62 -1.05 -0.09 -13.82
N GLY A 63 -1.45 0.42 -14.98
CA GLY A 63 -1.46 1.86 -15.27
C GLY A 63 -0.15 2.37 -15.90
N GLN A 64 -0.03 3.69 -16.02
CA GLN A 64 1.06 4.35 -16.76
C GLN A 64 2.33 4.62 -15.92
N GLY A 65 2.34 4.24 -14.64
CA GLY A 65 3.42 4.56 -13.71
C GLY A 65 3.00 5.53 -12.60
N MET A 66 3.97 5.95 -11.79
CA MET A 66 3.77 6.99 -10.77
C MET A 66 5.05 7.81 -10.56
N VAL A 67 4.87 9.05 -10.12
CA VAL A 67 5.95 9.86 -9.56
C VAL A 67 5.82 9.83 -8.04
N LEU A 68 6.93 9.52 -7.35
CA LEU A 68 6.99 9.56 -5.90
C LEU A 68 7.84 10.74 -5.47
N GLU A 69 7.25 11.65 -4.68
CA GLU A 69 7.95 12.75 -4.03
C GLU A 69 8.25 12.34 -2.58
N HIS A 70 9.53 12.28 -2.20
CA HIS A 70 9.90 12.22 -0.79
C HIS A 70 9.97 13.65 -0.23
N PRO A 71 9.41 13.95 0.96
CA PRO A 71 9.41 15.32 1.50
C PRO A 71 10.80 15.96 1.61
N LEU A 72 11.84 15.15 1.79
CA LEU A 72 13.24 15.61 1.87
C LEU A 72 13.87 15.93 0.49
N ASP A 73 13.26 15.46 -0.60
CA ASP A 73 13.76 15.69 -1.97
C ASP A 73 13.34 17.07 -2.52
N ARG A 74 12.53 17.84 -1.78
CA ARG A 74 12.09 19.19 -2.16
C ARG A 74 13.18 20.28 -2.05
N SER A 75 14.43 19.90 -1.83
CA SER A 75 15.56 20.79 -1.58
C SER A 75 16.45 21.06 -2.81
N LYS A 76 15.97 20.78 -4.03
CA LYS A 76 16.65 21.13 -5.27
C LYS A 76 15.77 21.96 -6.19
#